data_AF-A0A0D0GPL7-F1
#
_entry.id   AF-A0A0D0GPL7-F1
#
_cell.length_a   1.000
_cell.length_b   1.000
_cell.length_c   1.000
_cell.angle_alpha   90.00
_cell.angle_beta   90.00
_cell.angle_gamma   90.00
#
_symmetry.space_group_name_H-M   'P 1'
#
loop_
_entity.id
_entity.type
_entity.pdbx_description
1 polymer ?
#
loop_
_entity_poly.entity_id
_entity_poly.type
_entity_poly.pdbx_seq_one_letter_code
_entity_poly.pdbx_strand_id
1 'polypeptide(L)'
;MENSLLNTIANLDQYGKNVIRFGIVVVFLWIGGLKFFTYEADGIVPFVANSPFMSFFYNHPADYKTHMNKEGELIPANHEWHTANNTYGFSKGLGVFLITMAVFIALHKIAPLPSMIASMFVFLMSLGTLSFLVTTPESWVPHLTDNQWGFPYLSGRGRLVIKDLVILGGAIITMSESAKLYLKRQKLKEQR
;
A
#
# COMPACT_ATOMS: atom_id res chain seq x y z
N MET A 1 3.43 43.00 -4.00
CA MET A 1 4.32 41.82 -3.98
C MET A 1 3.77 40.70 -3.09
N GLU A 2 3.23 41.03 -1.90
CA GLU A 2 2.61 40.05 -0.97
C GLU A 2 1.48 39.20 -1.60
N ASN A 3 0.64 39.78 -2.45
CA ASN A 3 -0.42 39.02 -3.13
C ASN A 3 0.08 38.07 -4.23
N SER A 4 1.30 38.27 -4.74
CA SER A 4 1.83 37.42 -5.83
C SER A 4 2.19 36.02 -5.31
N LEU A 5 2.85 35.96 -4.15
CA LEU A 5 3.23 34.68 -3.55
C LEU A 5 2.00 33.88 -3.12
N LEU A 6 1.01 34.55 -2.50
CA LEU A 6 -0.24 33.92 -2.10
C LEU A 6 -1.01 33.37 -3.30
N ASN A 7 -1.12 34.13 -4.39
CA ASN A 7 -1.75 33.67 -5.63
C ASN A 7 -1.00 32.49 -6.25
N THR A 8 0.33 32.49 -6.24
CA THR A 8 1.11 31.33 -6.72
C THR A 8 0.81 30.09 -5.89
N ILE A 9 0.88 30.18 -4.56
CA ILE A 9 0.63 29.05 -3.64
C ILE A 9 -0.80 28.52 -3.80
N ALA A 10 -1.79 29.40 -3.93
CA ALA A 10 -3.19 29.02 -4.10
C ALA A 10 -3.46 28.16 -5.34
N ASN A 11 -2.62 28.29 -6.38
CA ASN A 11 -2.74 27.55 -7.64
C ASN A 11 -1.82 26.31 -7.71
N LEU A 12 -1.07 26.00 -6.63
CA LEU A 12 -0.19 24.82 -6.59
C LEU A 12 -0.95 23.49 -6.43
N ASP A 13 -2.24 23.52 -6.12
CA ASP A 13 -3.06 22.33 -5.94
C ASP A 13 -3.00 21.40 -7.17
N GLN A 14 -3.00 21.97 -8.38
CA GLN A 14 -2.92 21.20 -9.62
C GLN A 14 -1.56 20.50 -9.79
N TYR A 15 -0.48 21.13 -9.34
CA TYR A 15 0.84 20.50 -9.28
C TYR A 15 0.88 19.43 -8.19
N GLY A 16 0.30 19.71 -7.02
CA GLY A 16 0.18 18.78 -5.91
C GLY A 16 -0.51 17.46 -6.30
N LYS A 17 -1.57 17.52 -7.11
CA LYS A 17 -2.25 16.32 -7.64
C LYS A 17 -1.32 15.45 -8.48
N ASN A 18 -0.52 16.07 -9.35
CA ASN A 18 0.48 15.34 -10.16
C ASN A 18 1.58 14.73 -9.29
N VAL A 19 2.05 15.47 -8.29
CA VAL A 19 3.07 14.98 -7.33
C VAL A 19 2.54 13.80 -6.53
N ILE A 20 1.29 13.87 -6.04
CA ILE A 20 0.64 12.75 -5.34
C ILE A 20 0.53 11.53 -6.25
N ARG A 21 0.07 11.70 -7.49
CA ARG A 21 -0.01 10.59 -8.46
C ARG A 21 1.35 9.96 -8.69
N PHE A 22 2.38 10.78 -8.93
CA PHE A 22 3.74 10.31 -9.10
C PHE A 22 4.26 9.57 -7.86
N GLY A 23 4.00 10.11 -6.66
CA GLY A 23 4.36 9.49 -5.39
C GLY A 23 3.73 8.11 -5.22
N ILE A 24 2.43 7.97 -5.50
CA ILE A 24 1.73 6.67 -5.45
C ILE A 24 2.38 5.69 -6.44
N VAL A 25 2.65 6.12 -7.68
CA VAL A 25 3.30 5.26 -8.69
C VAL A 25 4.67 4.78 -8.21
N VAL A 26 5.52 5.68 -7.72
CA VAL A 26 6.86 5.34 -7.22
C VAL A 26 6.76 4.37 -6.06
N VAL A 27 5.94 4.66 -5.05
CA VAL A 27 5.77 3.81 -3.87
C VAL A 27 5.30 2.41 -4.25
N PHE A 28 4.30 2.30 -5.14
CA PHE A 28 3.75 1.00 -5.52
C PHE A 28 4.69 0.19 -6.42
N LEU A 29 5.42 0.83 -7.34
CA LEU A 29 6.46 0.14 -8.11
C LEU A 29 7.58 -0.35 -7.19
N TRP A 30 8.01 0.48 -6.25
CA TRP A 30 9.13 0.15 -5.37
C TRP A 30 8.75 -0.98 -4.41
N ILE A 31 7.68 -0.81 -3.62
CA ILE A 31 7.23 -1.83 -2.68
C ILE A 31 6.78 -3.08 -3.42
N GLY A 32 6.10 -2.94 -4.56
CA GLY A 32 5.71 -4.07 -5.41
C GLY A 32 6.91 -4.86 -5.93
N GLY A 33 7.99 -4.18 -6.31
CA GLY A 33 9.25 -4.83 -6.68
C GLY A 33 9.93 -5.53 -5.51
N LEU A 34 9.88 -4.94 -4.32
CA LEU A 34 10.46 -5.56 -3.13
C LEU A 34 9.73 -6.85 -2.71
N LYS A 35 8.46 -7.04 -3.07
CA LYS A 35 7.70 -8.27 -2.78
C LYS A 35 8.25 -9.55 -3.40
N PHE A 36 9.17 -9.45 -4.35
CA PHE A 36 9.87 -10.60 -4.93
C PHE A 36 11.06 -11.07 -4.09
N PHE A 37 11.44 -10.31 -3.06
CA PHE A 37 12.53 -10.62 -2.14
C PHE A 37 12.00 -11.17 -0.82
N THR A 38 12.71 -12.13 -0.24
CA THR A 38 12.26 -12.91 0.92
C THR A 38 12.08 -12.05 2.16
N TYR A 39 12.98 -11.11 2.42
CA TYR A 39 12.92 -10.26 3.61
C TYR A 39 11.62 -9.43 3.67
N GLU A 40 11.15 -8.92 2.53
CA GLU A 40 9.92 -8.13 2.43
C GLU A 40 8.67 -9.00 2.51
N ALA A 41 8.77 -10.26 2.07
CA ALA A 41 7.72 -11.26 2.21
C ALA A 41 7.55 -11.70 3.67
N ASP A 42 8.66 -12.02 4.36
CA ASP A 42 8.68 -12.31 5.79
C ASP A 42 8.15 -11.10 6.59
N GLY A 43 8.45 -9.89 6.11
CA GLY A 43 8.00 -8.62 6.64
C GLY A 43 6.49 -8.41 6.66
N ILE A 44 5.68 -9.12 5.87
CA ILE A 44 4.21 -8.96 5.89
C ILE A 44 3.45 -10.09 6.58
N VAL A 45 4.16 -11.10 7.06
CA VAL A 45 3.55 -12.31 7.63
C VAL A 45 2.56 -12.00 8.76
N PRO A 46 2.87 -11.16 9.77
CA PRO A 46 1.92 -10.87 10.83
C PRO A 46 0.64 -10.20 10.32
N PHE A 47 0.73 -9.35 9.29
CA PHE A 47 -0.43 -8.68 8.74
C PHE A 47 -1.37 -9.64 8.02
N VAL A 48 -0.80 -10.54 7.22
CA VAL A 48 -1.56 -11.53 6.44
C VAL A 48 -2.15 -12.58 7.36
N ALA A 49 -1.35 -13.10 8.30
CA ALA A 49 -1.75 -14.15 9.24
C ALA A 49 -2.91 -13.72 10.15
N ASN A 50 -2.89 -12.48 10.65
CA ASN A 50 -3.97 -11.97 11.52
C ASN A 50 -5.16 -11.36 10.75
N SER A 51 -5.14 -11.35 9.41
CA SER A 51 -6.21 -10.72 8.63
C SER A 51 -7.37 -11.68 8.36
N PRO A 52 -8.63 -11.29 8.66
CA PRO A 52 -9.79 -12.12 8.33
C PRO A 52 -10.03 -12.30 6.82
N PHE A 53 -9.41 -11.46 5.98
CA PHE A 53 -9.58 -11.48 4.52
C PHE A 53 -8.36 -12.02 3.77
N MET A 54 -7.27 -12.34 4.46
CA MET A 54 -6.03 -12.79 3.80
C MET A 54 -5.37 -14.00 4.46
N SER A 55 -5.74 -14.38 5.69
CA SER A 55 -5.12 -15.50 6.39
C SER A 55 -5.22 -16.83 5.63
N PHE A 56 -6.26 -17.02 4.83
CA PHE A 56 -6.48 -18.22 4.02
C PHE A 56 -5.47 -18.38 2.86
N PHE A 57 -4.68 -17.36 2.53
CA PHE A 57 -3.57 -17.51 1.59
C PHE A 57 -2.38 -18.25 2.19
N TYR A 58 -2.32 -18.36 3.52
CA TYR A 58 -1.30 -19.11 4.24
C TYR A 58 -1.82 -20.50 4.64
N ASN A 59 -0.94 -21.49 4.58
CA ASN A 59 -1.28 -22.87 4.95
C ASN A 59 -1.29 -23.08 6.48
N HIS A 60 -0.44 -22.34 7.19
CA HIS A 60 -0.22 -22.41 8.64
C HIS A 60 -0.23 -21.01 9.29
N PRO A 61 -1.30 -20.20 9.13
CA PRO A 61 -1.35 -18.82 9.62
C PRO A 61 -1.31 -18.70 11.15
N ALA A 62 -1.57 -19.76 11.91
CA ALA A 62 -1.51 -19.71 13.38
C ALA A 62 -0.07 -19.81 13.94
N ASP A 63 0.83 -20.48 13.20
CA ASP A 63 2.15 -20.87 13.70
C ASP A 63 3.26 -19.87 13.33
N TYR A 64 2.91 -18.74 12.72
CA TYR A 64 3.88 -17.79 12.19
C TYR A 64 4.81 -17.19 13.26
N LYS A 65 4.33 -17.04 14.51
CA LYS A 65 5.06 -16.37 15.59
C LYS A 65 6.38 -17.06 15.92
N THR A 66 6.46 -18.38 15.78
CA THR A 66 7.67 -19.16 16.04
C THR A 66 8.63 -19.20 14.84
N HIS A 67 8.21 -18.68 13.69
CA HIS A 67 8.97 -18.70 12.43
C HIS A 67 9.31 -17.29 11.92
N MET A 68 9.26 -16.27 12.77
CA MET A 68 9.59 -14.90 12.40
C MET A 68 11.10 -14.68 12.24
N ASN A 69 11.50 -14.03 11.16
CA ASN A 69 12.87 -13.56 10.93
C ASN A 69 12.99 -12.05 11.24
N LYS A 70 14.16 -11.61 11.72
CA LYS A 70 14.49 -10.19 11.71
C LYS A 70 14.76 -9.73 10.27
N GLU A 71 14.56 -8.44 10.01
CA GLU A 71 14.87 -7.88 8.70
C GLU A 71 16.37 -8.06 8.38
N GLY A 72 16.68 -8.65 7.23
CA GLY A 72 18.04 -8.98 6.81
C GLY A 72 18.61 -10.27 7.41
N GLU A 73 17.88 -10.97 8.28
CA GLU A 73 18.28 -12.26 8.85
C GLU A 73 17.75 -13.42 8.01
N LEU A 74 18.59 -14.42 7.76
CA LEU A 74 18.20 -15.66 7.07
C LEU A 74 18.33 -16.84 8.03
N ILE A 75 17.20 -17.40 8.44
CA ILE A 75 17.12 -18.66 9.18
C ILE A 75 16.61 -19.73 8.20
N PRO A 76 17.45 -20.71 7.78
CA PRO A 76 17.06 -21.69 6.76
C PRO A 76 15.79 -22.47 7.09
N ALA A 77 15.63 -22.89 8.35
CA ALA A 77 14.43 -23.60 8.79
C ALA A 77 13.15 -22.75 8.64
N ASN A 78 13.20 -21.46 8.97
CA ASN A 78 12.07 -20.55 8.79
C ASN A 78 11.80 -20.30 7.31
N HIS A 79 12.83 -20.24 6.47
CA HIS A 79 12.68 -20.06 5.04
C HIS A 79 11.95 -21.26 4.38
N GLU A 80 12.31 -22.49 4.76
CA GLU A 80 11.61 -23.70 4.32
C GLU A 80 10.16 -23.69 4.81
N TRP A 81 9.94 -23.30 6.07
CA TRP A 81 8.59 -23.16 6.62
C TRP A 81 7.76 -22.11 5.86
N HIS A 82 8.31 -20.93 5.56
CA HIS A 82 7.62 -19.88 4.80
C HIS A 82 7.29 -20.31 3.36
N THR A 83 8.14 -21.15 2.77
CA THR A 83 7.86 -21.77 1.47
C THR A 83 6.66 -22.72 1.58
N ALA A 84 6.65 -23.60 2.59
CA ALA A 84 5.53 -24.51 2.86
C ALA A 84 4.25 -23.76 3.26
N ASN A 85 4.37 -22.61 3.94
CA ASN A 85 3.27 -21.75 4.37
C ASN A 85 2.67 -20.90 3.23
N ASN A 86 3.23 -20.96 2.01
CA ASN A 86 2.83 -20.11 0.88
C ASN A 86 3.05 -18.58 1.11
N THR A 87 3.96 -18.21 2.03
CA THR A 87 4.32 -16.81 2.26
C THR A 87 4.88 -16.15 1.01
N TYR A 88 5.81 -16.83 0.33
CA TYR A 88 6.47 -16.29 -0.88
C TYR A 88 5.57 -16.30 -2.11
N GLY A 89 4.64 -17.25 -2.21
CA GLY A 89 3.65 -17.27 -3.29
C GLY A 89 2.67 -16.10 -3.19
N PHE A 90 2.10 -15.88 -2.00
CA PHE A 90 1.26 -14.72 -1.73
C PHE A 90 2.01 -13.40 -1.99
N SER A 91 3.23 -13.26 -1.47
CA SER A 91 4.02 -12.04 -1.65
C SER A 91 4.26 -11.72 -3.12
N LYS A 92 4.69 -12.70 -3.94
CA LYS A 92 4.87 -12.50 -5.39
C LYS A 92 3.59 -12.06 -6.08
N GLY A 93 2.45 -12.67 -5.75
CA GLY A 93 1.14 -12.27 -6.28
C GLY A 93 0.78 -10.83 -5.93
N LEU A 94 0.99 -10.44 -4.66
CA LEU A 94 0.82 -9.06 -4.20
C LEU A 94 1.77 -8.09 -4.94
N GLY A 95 3.02 -8.49 -5.18
CA GLY A 95 4.00 -7.71 -5.93
C GLY A 95 3.55 -7.41 -7.37
N VAL A 96 3.11 -8.43 -8.09
CA VAL A 96 2.54 -8.28 -9.45
C VAL A 96 1.34 -7.34 -9.43
N PHE A 97 0.45 -7.50 -8.45
CA PHE A 97 -0.73 -6.65 -8.31
C PHE A 97 -0.35 -5.18 -8.10
N LEU A 98 0.55 -4.88 -7.16
CA LEU A 98 1.01 -3.52 -6.85
C LEU A 98 1.65 -2.84 -8.07
N ILE A 99 2.52 -3.55 -8.79
CA ILE A 99 3.17 -3.03 -10.00
C ILE A 99 2.13 -2.75 -11.08
N THR A 100 1.16 -3.65 -11.29
CA THR A 100 0.10 -3.47 -12.27
C THR A 100 -0.74 -2.23 -11.97
N MET A 101 -1.13 -2.03 -10.71
CA MET A 101 -1.87 -0.84 -10.29
C MET A 101 -1.06 0.44 -10.52
N ALA A 102 0.24 0.42 -10.22
CA ALA A 102 1.12 1.56 -10.45
C ALA A 102 1.20 1.93 -11.94
N VAL A 103 1.35 0.94 -12.82
CA VAL A 103 1.38 1.16 -14.27
C VAL A 103 0.07 1.77 -14.75
N PHE A 104 -1.08 1.25 -14.33
CA PHE A 104 -2.38 1.82 -14.70
C PHE A 104 -2.56 3.25 -14.15
N ILE A 105 -2.10 3.54 -12.94
CA ILE A 105 -2.15 4.91 -12.39
C ILE A 105 -1.27 5.86 -13.20
N ALA A 106 -0.07 5.44 -13.60
CA ALA A 106 0.85 6.22 -14.43
C ALA A 106 0.25 6.53 -15.82
N LEU A 107 -0.48 5.57 -16.40
CA LEU A 107 -1.10 5.69 -17.72
C LEU A 107 -2.38 6.55 -17.75
N HIS A 108 -2.68 7.33 -16.71
CA HIS A 108 -3.92 8.11 -16.61
C HIS A 108 -4.20 9.01 -17.83
N LYS A 109 -3.14 9.58 -18.45
CA LYS A 109 -3.27 10.41 -19.65
C LYS A 109 -3.63 9.60 -20.88
N ILE A 110 -3.26 8.33 -20.98
CA ILE A 110 -3.54 7.51 -22.16
C ILE A 110 -4.83 6.73 -21.93
N ALA A 111 -4.93 6.03 -20.81
CA ALA A 111 -6.03 5.16 -20.42
C ALA A 111 -6.65 5.60 -19.07
N PRO A 112 -7.49 6.66 -19.06
CA PRO A 112 -8.03 7.21 -17.82
C PRO A 112 -8.96 6.24 -17.07
N LEU A 113 -9.72 5.39 -17.76
CA LEU A 113 -10.62 4.44 -17.11
C LEU A 113 -9.87 3.34 -16.33
N PRO A 114 -8.89 2.62 -16.92
CA PRO A 114 -8.02 1.72 -16.14
C PRO A 114 -7.31 2.39 -14.98
N SER A 115 -6.83 3.63 -15.16
CA SER A 115 -6.20 4.41 -14.10
C SER A 115 -7.15 4.72 -12.93
N MET A 116 -8.42 5.00 -13.23
CA MET A 116 -9.46 5.22 -12.23
C MET A 116 -9.73 3.94 -11.43
N ILE A 117 -9.89 2.81 -12.12
CA ILE A 117 -10.10 1.49 -11.49
C ILE A 117 -8.90 1.13 -10.60
N ALA A 118 -7.67 1.36 -11.08
CA ALA A 118 -6.48 1.13 -10.28
C ALA A 118 -6.45 2.03 -9.03
N SER A 119 -6.81 3.30 -9.15
CA SER A 119 -6.91 4.20 -8.00
C SER A 119 -7.99 3.74 -7.00
N MET A 120 -9.10 3.15 -7.48
CA MET A 120 -10.12 2.54 -6.62
C MET A 120 -9.56 1.34 -5.84
N PHE A 121 -8.76 0.47 -6.48
CA PHE A 121 -8.09 -0.62 -5.78
C PHE A 121 -7.06 -0.11 -4.75
N VAL A 122 -6.30 0.94 -5.07
CA VAL A 122 -5.38 1.57 -4.09
C VAL A 122 -6.15 2.11 -2.89
N PHE A 123 -7.31 2.74 -3.11
CA PHE A 123 -8.19 3.19 -2.03
C PHE A 123 -8.64 2.01 -1.15
N LEU A 124 -9.17 0.95 -1.75
CA LEU A 124 -9.62 -0.25 -1.02
C LEU A 124 -8.48 -0.94 -0.26
N MET A 125 -7.31 -1.07 -0.86
CA MET A 125 -6.14 -1.64 -0.20
C MET A 125 -5.62 -0.77 0.94
N SER A 126 -5.72 0.55 0.83
CA SER A 126 -5.35 1.45 1.92
C SER A 126 -6.28 1.24 3.12
N LEU A 127 -7.59 1.03 2.90
CA LEU A 127 -8.52 0.64 3.97
C LEU A 127 -8.16 -0.73 4.57
N GLY A 128 -7.84 -1.71 3.72
CA GLY A 128 -7.37 -3.03 4.16
C GLY A 128 -6.11 -2.93 5.01
N THR A 129 -5.15 -2.12 4.61
CA THR A 129 -3.88 -1.92 5.34
C THR A 129 -4.13 -1.21 6.66
N LEU A 130 -4.94 -0.14 6.67
CA LEU A 130 -5.31 0.56 7.91
C LEU A 130 -6.05 -0.35 8.90
N SER A 131 -6.79 -1.35 8.42
CA SER A 131 -7.41 -2.35 9.29
C SER A 131 -6.40 -3.16 10.11
N PHE A 132 -5.12 -3.25 9.69
CA PHE A 132 -4.06 -3.92 10.44
C PHE A 132 -3.71 -3.23 11.76
N LEU A 133 -4.02 -1.94 11.92
CA LEU A 133 -3.90 -1.29 13.23
C LEU A 133 -4.83 -1.92 14.28
N VAL A 134 -5.92 -2.55 13.83
CA VAL A 134 -6.89 -3.21 14.71
C VAL A 134 -6.69 -4.72 14.71
N THR A 135 -6.48 -5.32 13.54
CA THR A 135 -6.42 -6.78 13.40
C THR A 135 -5.06 -7.37 13.75
N THR A 136 -3.97 -6.59 13.69
CA THR A 136 -2.61 -7.08 13.92
C THR A 136 -2.01 -6.44 15.17
N PRO A 137 -1.90 -7.17 16.30
CA PRO A 137 -1.31 -6.67 17.54
C PRO A 137 0.12 -6.14 17.36
N GLU A 138 0.89 -6.73 16.45
CA GLU A 138 2.28 -6.34 16.13
C GLU A 138 2.40 -4.93 15.52
N SER A 139 1.28 -4.28 15.18
CA SER A 139 1.25 -2.85 14.83
C SER A 139 1.58 -1.95 16.04
N TRP A 140 1.38 -2.43 17.27
CA TRP A 140 1.65 -1.72 18.51
C TRP A 140 2.95 -2.21 19.16
N VAL A 141 3.58 -1.37 19.98
CA VAL A 141 4.78 -1.77 20.72
C VAL A 141 4.42 -2.93 21.67
N PRO A 142 5.13 -4.08 21.61
CA PRO A 142 4.83 -5.23 22.46
C PRO A 142 5.20 -4.97 23.93
N HIS A 143 4.46 -5.58 24.85
CA HIS A 143 4.79 -5.56 26.28
C HIS A 143 5.96 -6.51 26.56
N LEU A 144 7.17 -5.95 26.62
CA LEU A 144 8.38 -6.68 26.98
C LEU A 144 8.80 -6.28 28.41
N THR A 145 9.59 -5.22 28.55
CA THR A 145 10.15 -4.78 29.83
C THR A 145 9.87 -3.32 30.16
N ASP A 146 9.33 -2.55 29.20
CA ASP A 146 9.08 -1.12 29.33
C ASP A 146 7.59 -0.84 29.57
N ASN A 147 7.29 0.31 30.19
CA ASN A 147 5.93 0.78 30.46
C ASN A 147 5.27 1.45 29.24
N GLN A 148 6.03 1.72 28.17
CA GLN A 148 5.55 2.33 26.93
C GLN A 148 5.17 1.28 25.88
N TRP A 149 4.05 0.60 26.07
CA TRP A 149 3.59 -0.48 25.20
C TRP A 149 2.09 -0.36 24.87
N GLY A 150 1.65 -1.07 23.83
CA GLY A 150 0.26 -1.03 23.37
C GLY A 150 -0.14 0.32 22.77
N PHE A 151 -1.44 0.56 22.66
CA PHE A 151 -1.96 1.84 22.19
C PHE A 151 -1.60 2.97 23.18
N PRO A 152 -1.09 4.14 22.74
CA PRO A 152 -0.98 4.63 21.36
C PRO A 152 0.42 4.46 20.71
N TYR A 153 1.31 3.64 21.28
CA TYR A 153 2.69 3.48 20.81
C TYR A 153 2.80 2.56 19.59
N LEU A 154 3.18 3.13 18.43
CA LEU A 154 3.34 2.38 17.18
C LEU A 154 4.69 1.67 17.11
N SER A 155 4.65 0.37 16.79
CA SER A 155 5.84 -0.38 16.39
C SER A 155 6.35 0.11 15.02
N GLY A 156 7.51 -0.40 14.57
CA GLY A 156 7.98 -0.18 13.19
C GLY A 156 6.91 -0.53 12.15
N ARG A 157 6.21 -1.64 12.37
CA ARG A 157 5.12 -2.14 11.51
C ARG A 157 3.92 -1.20 11.54
N GLY A 158 3.50 -0.75 12.72
CA GLY A 158 2.38 0.21 12.84
C GLY A 158 2.65 1.55 12.14
N ARG A 159 3.89 2.03 12.19
CA ARG A 159 4.31 3.25 11.45
C ARG A 159 4.23 3.07 9.93
N LEU A 160 4.49 1.87 9.44
CA LEU A 160 4.32 1.54 8.02
C LEU A 160 2.85 1.47 7.61
N VAL A 161 1.93 1.18 8.53
CA VAL A 161 0.49 1.12 8.26
C VAL A 161 -0.14 2.51 8.32
N ILE A 162 0.14 3.30 9.36
CA ILE A 162 -0.58 4.57 9.57
C ILE A 162 -0.37 5.59 8.44
N LYS A 163 0.79 5.54 7.77
CA LYS A 163 1.11 6.42 6.63
C LYS A 163 0.15 6.21 5.44
N ASP A 164 -0.52 5.06 5.36
CA ASP A 164 -1.45 4.76 4.26
C ASP A 164 -2.71 5.63 4.30
N LEU A 165 -2.98 6.36 5.39
CA LEU A 165 -3.97 7.44 5.40
C LEU A 165 -3.68 8.51 4.32
N VAL A 166 -2.40 8.79 4.05
CA VAL A 166 -2.00 9.75 3.02
C VAL A 166 -2.27 9.18 1.63
N ILE A 167 -1.95 7.89 1.43
CA ILE A 167 -2.20 7.18 0.17
C ILE A 167 -3.70 7.06 -0.12
N LEU A 168 -4.51 6.82 0.92
CA LEU A 168 -5.97 6.80 0.84
C LEU A 168 -6.51 8.13 0.27
N GLY A 169 -6.07 9.27 0.83
CA GLY A 169 -6.44 10.59 0.33
C GLY A 169 -5.96 10.85 -1.10
N GLY A 170 -4.72 10.44 -1.40
CA GLY A 170 -4.16 10.55 -2.74
C GLY A 170 -4.91 9.70 -3.78
N ALA A 171 -5.37 8.51 -3.42
CA ALA A 171 -6.14 7.62 -4.28
C ALA A 171 -7.50 8.24 -4.65
N ILE A 172 -8.16 8.94 -3.72
CA ILE A 172 -9.39 9.69 -4.00
C ILE A 172 -9.12 10.78 -5.05
N ILE A 173 -8.03 11.52 -4.89
CA ILE A 173 -7.61 12.57 -5.84
C ILE A 173 -7.34 11.97 -7.22
N THR A 174 -6.52 10.92 -7.30
CA THR A 174 -6.12 10.34 -8.59
C THR A 174 -7.29 9.68 -9.30
N MET A 175 -8.20 9.03 -8.55
CA MET A 175 -9.45 8.46 -9.04
C MET A 175 -10.35 9.56 -9.64
N SER A 176 -10.57 10.65 -8.90
CA SER A 176 -11.40 11.78 -9.35
C SER A 176 -10.87 12.43 -10.63
N GLU A 177 -9.56 12.68 -10.70
CA GLU A 177 -8.93 13.25 -11.89
C GLU A 177 -9.04 12.34 -13.12
N SER A 178 -8.83 11.04 -12.94
CA SER A 178 -8.96 10.06 -14.03
C SER A 178 -10.41 9.99 -14.53
N ALA A 179 -11.40 10.03 -13.64
CA ALA A 179 -12.82 10.08 -14.01
C ALA A 179 -13.16 11.37 -14.78
N LYS A 180 -12.71 12.54 -14.30
CA LYS A 180 -12.89 13.83 -14.99
C LYS A 180 -12.32 13.82 -16.40
N LEU A 181 -11.10 13.27 -16.57
CA LEU A 181 -10.46 13.16 -17.88
C LEU A 181 -11.24 12.23 -18.83
N TYR A 182 -11.72 11.10 -18.32
CA TYR A 182 -12.54 10.16 -19.10
C TYR A 182 -13.84 10.83 -19.59
N LEU A 183 -14.60 11.46 -18.68
CA LEU A 183 -15.84 12.16 -19.03
C LEU A 183 -15.62 13.30 -20.02
N LYS A 184 -14.54 14.08 -19.86
CA LYS A 184 -14.18 15.13 -20.82
C LYS A 184 -13.95 14.55 -22.22
N ARG A 185 -13.29 13.39 -22.32
CA ARG A 185 -13.03 12.72 -23.61
C ARG A 185 -14.30 12.16 -24.26
N GLN A 186 -15.24 11.65 -23.46
CA GLN A 186 -16.51 11.16 -23.98
C GLN A 186 -17.33 12.30 -24.61
N LYS A 187 -17.47 13.42 -23.90
CA LYS A 187 -18.16 14.62 -24.44
C LYS A 187 -17.54 15.12 -25.75
N LEU A 188 -16.21 15.12 -25.86
CA LEU A 188 -15.51 15.52 -27.08
C LEU A 188 -15.70 14.55 -28.25
N LYS A 189 -16.00 13.27 -27.98
CA LYS A 189 -16.32 12.29 -29.01
C LYS A 189 -17.77 12.42 -29.48
N GLU A 190 -18.71 12.70 -28.58
CA GLU A 190 -20.13 12.92 -28.90
C GLU A 190 -20.37 14.19 -29.74
N GLN A 191 -19.43 15.15 -29.69
CA GLN A 191 -19.48 16.41 -30.43
C GLN A 191 -18.82 16.35 -31.83
N ARG A 192 -18.26 15.21 -32.22
CA ARG A 192 -17.60 14.99 -33.53
C ARG A 192 -18.45 14.08 -34.39
#